data_AF-A0A7S1P3Q5-F1
#
_entry.id   AF-A0A7S1P3Q5-F1
#
_cell.length_a   1.000
_cell.length_b   1.000
_cell.length_c   1.000
_cell.angle_alpha   90.00
_cell.angle_beta   90.00
_cell.angle_gamma   90.00
#
_symmetry.space_group_name_H-M   'P 1'
#
loop_
_entity.id
_entity.type
_entity.pdbx_description
1 polymer ?
#
loop_
_entity_poly.entity_id
_entity_poly.type
_entity_poly.pdbx_seq_one_letter_code
_entity_poly.pdbx_strand_id
1 'polypeptide(L)'
;HLSIFTFMMKREAEPSFEGGSLKRPCTAEEVEKLIDTIAEHKRREYVYIARAVEHEREIHKERTQLQHWRDTHETQDGHLKSVLIDPFVNMEIKLQRERLLDKEERIRVLEEELQAKQFDQKDPVTGKRLINKLRTLKDENADLGKTQAEGTLQVLEMRLGILQKQNQLLRNKCKEQIQFMQCLDEENETMQNSLNQRAAQLQAERTRSADLERRLAEAEATIAQLR
;
A
#
# COMPACT_ATOMS: atom_id res chain seq x y z
N HIS A 1 -8.74 8.32 -1.69
CA HIS A 1 -9.50 7.23 -2.33
C HIS A 1 -9.93 6.09 -1.38
N LEU A 2 -9.30 5.89 -0.21
CA LEU A 2 -9.79 4.91 0.78
C LEU A 2 -10.94 5.39 1.67
N SER A 3 -11.32 6.68 1.63
CA SER A 3 -12.35 7.22 2.54
C SER A 3 -13.79 6.97 2.06
N ILE A 4 -14.01 6.80 0.75
CA ILE A 4 -15.36 6.63 0.18
C ILE A 4 -15.82 5.16 0.27
N PHE A 5 -14.90 4.20 0.19
CA PHE A 5 -15.24 2.77 0.28
C PHE A 5 -15.62 2.35 1.71
N THR A 6 -15.00 2.95 2.73
CA THR A 6 -15.38 2.73 4.14
C THR A 6 -16.73 3.39 4.50
N PHE A 7 -17.16 4.39 3.73
CA PHE A 7 -18.44 5.06 3.94
C PHE A 7 -19.63 4.32 3.29
N MET A 8 -19.41 3.59 2.19
CA MET A 8 -20.47 2.80 1.54
C MET A 8 -20.76 1.45 2.20
N MET A 9 -19.79 0.83 2.88
CA MET A 9 -20.01 -0.41 3.63
C MET A 9 -20.70 -0.21 4.99
N LYS A 10 -20.99 1.04 5.39
CA LYS A 10 -21.61 1.36 6.68
C LYS A 10 -23.09 1.74 6.58
N ARG A 11 -23.72 1.51 5.43
CA ARG A 11 -25.09 1.96 5.17
C ARG A 11 -25.96 0.92 4.49
N GLU A 12 -25.91 -0.32 4.95
CA GLU A 12 -26.97 -1.29 4.67
C GLU A 12 -27.37 -2.02 5.95
N ALA A 13 -28.62 -1.73 6.35
CA ALA A 13 -29.45 -2.45 7.32
C ALA A 13 -28.84 -2.70 8.72
N GLU A 14 -28.99 -1.70 9.60
CA GLU A 14 -29.24 -2.04 11.01
C GLU A 14 -30.60 -2.76 11.06
N PRO A 15 -30.69 -4.03 11.47
CA PRO A 15 -31.97 -4.58 11.86
C PRO A 15 -32.36 -3.88 13.16
N SER A 16 -33.46 -3.14 13.14
CA SER A 16 -34.18 -2.70 14.33
C SER A 16 -34.50 -3.93 15.17
N PHE A 17 -33.65 -4.23 16.14
CA PHE A 17 -33.86 -5.29 17.11
C PHE A 17 -34.89 -4.78 18.12
N GLU A 18 -36.17 -4.83 17.72
CA GLU A 18 -37.26 -4.84 18.69
C GLU A 18 -37.09 -6.11 19.54
N GLY A 19 -37.00 -5.92 20.85
CA GLY A 19 -36.76 -6.97 21.83
C GLY A 19 -37.86 -8.03 21.81
N GLY A 20 -37.75 -8.99 20.90
CA GLY A 20 -38.40 -10.28 20.97
C GLY A 20 -37.59 -11.18 21.90
N SER A 21 -38.15 -11.53 23.05
CA SER A 21 -37.64 -12.57 23.94
C SER A 21 -37.22 -13.80 23.13
N LEU A 22 -35.90 -14.08 23.03
CA LEU A 22 -35.42 -15.41 22.65
C LEU A 22 -35.88 -16.37 23.74
N LYS A 23 -37.03 -17.04 23.51
CA LYS A 23 -37.44 -18.20 24.28
C LYS A 23 -36.28 -19.21 24.25
N ARG A 24 -35.73 -19.55 25.41
CA ARG A 24 -34.83 -20.70 25.54
C ARG A 24 -35.62 -21.91 25.02
N PRO A 25 -35.08 -22.72 24.09
CA PRO A 25 -35.77 -23.90 23.60
C PRO A 25 -36.00 -24.83 24.81
N CYS A 26 -37.26 -25.02 25.17
CA CYS A 26 -37.65 -25.78 26.37
C CYS A 26 -37.99 -27.24 26.03
N THR A 27 -37.75 -27.68 24.79
CA THR A 27 -37.93 -29.07 24.35
C THR A 27 -36.78 -29.52 23.46
N ALA A 28 -36.41 -30.81 23.54
CA ALA A 28 -35.29 -31.38 22.77
C ALA A 28 -35.49 -31.25 21.25
N GLU A 29 -36.75 -31.27 20.79
CA GLU A 29 -37.13 -31.13 19.39
C GLU A 29 -36.88 -29.72 18.82
N GLU A 30 -36.96 -28.66 19.65
CA GLU A 30 -36.66 -27.29 19.23
C GLU A 30 -35.16 -27.05 19.10
N VAL A 31 -34.36 -27.71 19.95
CA VAL A 31 -32.89 -27.68 19.86
C VAL A 31 -32.42 -28.37 18.59
N GLU A 32 -33.01 -29.52 18.24
CA GLU A 32 -32.68 -30.26 17.02
C GLU A 32 -33.02 -29.46 15.76
N LYS A 33 -34.20 -28.83 15.71
CA LYS A 33 -34.58 -27.91 14.61
C LYS A 33 -33.64 -26.71 14.49
N LEU A 34 -33.18 -26.14 15.61
CA LEU A 34 -32.20 -25.04 15.60
C LEU A 34 -30.84 -25.50 15.06
N ILE A 35 -30.37 -26.70 15.43
CA ILE A 35 -29.13 -27.28 14.91
C ILE A 35 -29.22 -27.46 13.38
N ASP A 36 -30.35 -27.94 12.87
CA ASP A 36 -30.58 -28.11 11.44
C ASP A 36 -30.57 -26.78 10.69
N THR A 37 -31.24 -25.75 11.21
CA THR A 37 -31.22 -24.41 10.59
C THR A 37 -29.80 -23.82 10.58
N ILE A 38 -29.03 -23.98 11.66
CA ILE A 38 -27.63 -23.54 11.74
C ILE A 38 -26.77 -24.29 10.71
N ALA A 39 -26.96 -25.59 10.55
CA ALA A 39 -26.24 -26.38 9.55
C ALA A 39 -26.58 -25.94 8.12
N GLU A 40 -27.83 -25.59 7.85
CA GLU A 40 -28.27 -25.06 6.56
C GLU A 40 -27.69 -23.67 6.29
N HIS A 41 -27.69 -22.77 7.28
CA HIS A 41 -27.06 -21.45 7.18
C HIS A 41 -25.56 -21.56 6.90
N LYS A 42 -24.84 -22.44 7.61
CA LYS A 42 -23.40 -22.69 7.36
C LYS A 42 -23.12 -23.21 5.96
N ARG A 43 -23.98 -24.08 5.41
CA ARG A 43 -23.86 -24.53 4.01
C ARG A 43 -24.04 -23.37 3.03
N ARG A 44 -25.04 -22.51 3.26
CA ARG A 44 -25.29 -21.33 2.41
C ARG A 44 -24.13 -20.34 2.47
N GLU A 45 -23.61 -20.06 3.67
CA GLU A 45 -22.44 -19.20 3.86
C GLU A 45 -21.22 -19.74 3.12
N TYR A 46 -20.96 -21.05 3.20
CA TYR A 46 -19.85 -21.67 2.48
C TYR A 46 -19.95 -21.45 0.96
N VAL A 47 -21.15 -21.60 0.38
CA VAL A 47 -21.39 -21.35 -1.05
C VAL A 47 -21.18 -19.88 -1.41
N TYR A 48 -21.63 -18.94 -0.58
CA TYR A 48 -21.42 -17.51 -0.82
C TYR A 48 -19.94 -17.14 -0.78
N ILE A 49 -19.19 -17.67 0.20
CA ILE A 49 -17.74 -17.43 0.31
C ILE A 49 -17.03 -18.02 -0.92
N ALA A 50 -17.36 -19.24 -1.33
CA ALA A 50 -16.77 -19.85 -2.51
C ALA A 50 -17.02 -19.01 -3.79
N ARG A 51 -18.21 -18.45 -3.94
CA ARG A 51 -18.56 -17.58 -5.06
C ARG A 51 -17.85 -16.23 -5.01
N ALA A 52 -17.71 -15.64 -3.83
CA ALA A 52 -16.96 -14.40 -3.63
C ALA A 52 -15.48 -14.58 -4.00
N VAL A 53 -14.87 -15.70 -3.60
CA VAL A 53 -13.49 -16.06 -3.96
C VAL A 53 -13.33 -16.22 -5.47
N GLU A 54 -14.31 -16.82 -6.15
CA GLU A 54 -14.25 -16.96 -7.62
C GLU A 54 -14.32 -15.60 -8.32
N HIS A 55 -15.22 -14.70 -7.89
CA HIS A 55 -15.28 -13.34 -8.43
C HIS A 55 -14.01 -12.53 -8.15
N GLU A 56 -13.39 -12.68 -6.97
CA GLU A 56 -12.10 -12.06 -6.69
C GLU A 56 -10.99 -12.55 -7.62
N ARG A 57 -11.01 -13.85 -7.97
CA ARG A 57 -10.07 -14.43 -8.95
C ARG A 57 -10.31 -13.87 -10.36
N GLU A 58 -11.56 -13.73 -10.78
CA GLU A 58 -11.92 -13.13 -12.07
C GLU A 58 -11.45 -11.67 -12.14
N ILE A 59 -11.75 -10.86 -11.13
CA ILE A 59 -11.29 -9.46 -11.03
C ILE A 59 -9.76 -9.40 -11.05
N HIS A 60 -9.08 -10.30 -10.36
CA HIS A 60 -7.62 -10.36 -10.37
C HIS A 60 -7.08 -10.69 -11.77
N LYS A 61 -7.69 -11.63 -12.49
CA LYS A 61 -7.31 -11.99 -13.86
C LYS A 61 -7.49 -10.81 -14.82
N GLU A 62 -8.61 -10.11 -14.75
CA GLU A 62 -8.89 -8.92 -15.57
C GLU A 62 -7.89 -7.79 -15.27
N ARG A 63 -7.59 -7.55 -13.99
CA ARG A 63 -6.56 -6.56 -13.59
C ARG A 63 -5.19 -6.90 -14.15
N THR A 64 -4.78 -8.16 -14.11
CA THR A 64 -3.51 -8.60 -14.66
C THR A 64 -3.47 -8.46 -16.19
N GLN A 65 -4.58 -8.75 -16.88
CA GLN A 65 -4.69 -8.50 -18.32
C GLN A 65 -4.59 -7.01 -18.67
N LEU A 66 -5.29 -6.15 -17.91
CA LEU A 66 -5.21 -4.69 -18.07
C LEU A 66 -3.82 -4.16 -17.78
N GLN A 67 -3.14 -4.68 -16.75
CA GLN A 67 -1.77 -4.30 -16.44
C GLN A 67 -0.81 -4.72 -17.55
N HIS A 68 -0.94 -5.95 -18.06
CA HIS A 68 -0.13 -6.40 -19.19
C HIS A 68 -0.38 -5.57 -20.46
N TRP A 69 -1.65 -5.22 -20.73
CA TRP A 69 -2.03 -4.30 -21.80
C TRP A 69 -1.41 -2.92 -21.60
N ARG A 70 -1.43 -2.40 -20.37
CA ARG A 70 -0.81 -1.13 -20.03
C ARG A 70 0.69 -1.19 -20.24
N ASP A 71 1.39 -2.18 -19.68
CA ASP A 71 2.85 -2.28 -19.74
C ASP A 71 3.35 -2.42 -21.20
N THR A 72 2.59 -3.12 -22.06
CA THR A 72 2.89 -3.24 -23.49
C THR A 72 2.67 -1.93 -24.27
N HIS A 73 1.79 -1.04 -23.79
CA HIS A 73 1.37 0.17 -24.51
C HIS A 73 1.86 1.48 -23.86
N GLU A 74 2.28 1.50 -22.59
CA GLU A 74 2.88 2.67 -21.89
C GLU A 74 4.30 2.96 -22.41
N THR A 75 4.97 1.98 -23.02
CA THR A 75 6.22 2.24 -23.78
C THR A 75 5.97 2.97 -25.11
N GLN A 76 4.69 3.14 -25.49
CA GLN A 76 4.24 3.63 -26.80
C GLN A 76 3.30 4.84 -26.73
N ASP A 77 3.34 5.68 -25.69
CA ASP A 77 2.51 6.90 -25.62
C ASP A 77 2.73 7.85 -26.81
N GLY A 78 3.90 7.77 -27.48
CA GLY A 78 4.17 8.43 -28.76
C GLY A 78 3.70 7.63 -29.98
N HIS A 79 3.73 6.30 -29.91
CA HIS A 79 3.37 5.42 -31.02
C HIS A 79 1.87 5.30 -31.21
N LEU A 80 1.06 5.20 -30.14
CA LEU A 80 -0.40 5.13 -30.25
C LEU A 80 -0.99 6.39 -30.88
N LYS A 81 -0.46 7.58 -30.55
CA LYS A 81 -0.82 8.84 -31.24
C LYS A 81 -0.44 8.83 -32.72
N SER A 82 0.63 8.13 -33.10
CA SER A 82 1.08 8.01 -34.49
C SER A 82 0.40 6.88 -35.27
N VAL A 83 -0.17 5.88 -34.58
CA VAL A 83 -0.96 4.77 -35.15
C VAL A 83 -2.42 5.21 -35.37
N LEU A 84 -2.91 6.14 -34.54
CA LEU A 84 -4.22 6.78 -34.70
C LEU A 84 -4.25 7.89 -35.78
N ILE A 85 -3.07 8.30 -36.28
CA ILE A 85 -2.94 9.17 -37.45
C ILE A 85 -2.75 8.25 -38.66
N ASP A 86 -3.44 8.55 -39.76
CA ASP A 86 -3.28 7.85 -41.03
C ASP A 86 -1.78 7.68 -41.39
N PRO A 87 -1.31 6.49 -41.78
CA PRO A 87 0.12 6.23 -42.01
C PRO A 87 0.77 7.18 -43.03
N PHE A 88 0.02 7.62 -44.05
CA PHE A 88 0.52 8.57 -45.04
C PHE A 88 0.61 9.99 -44.47
N VAL A 89 -0.40 10.42 -43.72
CA VAL A 89 -0.38 11.70 -42.99
C VAL A 89 0.77 11.75 -41.97
N ASN A 90 1.03 10.66 -41.25
CA ASN A 90 2.15 10.59 -40.30
C ASN A 90 3.52 10.71 -41.00
N MET A 91 3.67 10.07 -42.16
CA MET A 91 4.89 10.17 -42.96
C MET A 91 5.11 11.58 -43.51
N GLU A 92 4.05 12.23 -44.00
CA GLU A 92 4.11 13.61 -44.48
C GLU A 92 4.46 14.59 -43.34
N ILE A 93 3.86 14.43 -42.14
CA ILE A 93 4.21 15.24 -40.97
C ILE A 93 5.69 15.07 -40.59
N LYS A 94 6.22 13.84 -40.65
CA LYS A 94 7.65 13.58 -40.38
C LYS A 94 8.53 14.27 -41.42
N LEU A 95 8.22 14.11 -42.70
CA LEU A 95 8.98 14.74 -43.78
C LEU A 95 8.93 16.27 -43.69
N GLN A 96 7.78 16.83 -43.34
CA GLN A 96 7.65 18.28 -43.13
C GLN A 96 8.46 18.77 -41.93
N ARG A 97 8.51 18.01 -40.83
CA ARG A 97 9.36 18.31 -39.67
C ARG A 97 10.84 18.28 -40.04
N GLU A 98 11.28 17.26 -40.77
CA GLU A 98 12.67 17.16 -41.27
C GLU A 98 13.02 18.35 -42.16
N ARG A 99 12.15 18.70 -43.11
CA ARG A 99 12.34 19.88 -43.97
C ARG A 99 12.35 21.20 -43.20
N LEU A 100 11.59 21.30 -42.11
CA LEU A 100 11.60 22.45 -41.21
C LEU A 100 12.95 22.56 -40.51
N LEU A 101 13.43 21.47 -39.92
CA LEU A 101 14.73 21.41 -39.25
C LEU A 101 15.87 21.76 -40.20
N ASP A 102 15.88 21.22 -41.42
CA ASP A 102 16.88 21.53 -42.44
C ASP A 102 16.88 23.02 -42.81
N LYS A 103 15.70 23.63 -42.92
CA LYS A 103 15.57 25.06 -43.21
C LYS A 103 16.01 25.92 -42.02
N GLU A 104 15.64 25.54 -40.80
CA GLU A 104 16.06 26.23 -39.57
C GLU A 104 17.58 26.21 -39.43
N GLU A 105 18.22 25.06 -39.66
CA GLU A 105 19.69 24.96 -39.64
C GLU A 105 20.32 25.79 -40.77
N ARG A 106 19.70 25.81 -41.96
CA ARG A 106 20.19 26.66 -43.07
C ARG A 106 20.10 28.15 -42.75
N ILE A 107 19.00 28.59 -42.14
CA ILE A 107 18.82 29.97 -41.69
C ILE A 107 19.88 30.32 -40.66
N ARG A 108 20.07 29.46 -39.65
CA ARG A 108 21.09 29.66 -38.61
C ARG A 108 22.50 29.80 -39.19
N VAL A 109 22.89 28.94 -40.13
CA VAL A 109 24.20 29.03 -40.80
C VAL A 109 24.34 30.36 -41.56
N LEU A 110 23.30 30.79 -42.28
CA LEU A 110 23.32 32.07 -43.01
C LEU A 110 23.39 33.28 -42.06
N GLU A 111 22.71 33.22 -40.91
CA GLU A 111 22.80 34.24 -39.86
C GLU A 111 24.20 34.28 -39.25
N GLU A 112 24.83 33.13 -38.99
CA GLU A 112 26.22 33.05 -38.51
C GLU A 112 27.20 33.66 -39.53
N GLU A 113 27.00 33.41 -40.83
CA GLU A 113 27.82 34.02 -41.89
C GLU A 113 27.59 35.52 -42.03
N LEU A 114 26.35 35.99 -41.85
CA LEU A 114 26.02 37.41 -41.82
C LEU A 114 26.69 38.10 -40.63
N GLN A 115 26.59 37.51 -39.43
CA GLN A 115 27.21 38.04 -38.22
C GLN A 115 28.74 38.06 -38.35
N ALA A 116 29.36 37.02 -38.89
CA ALA A 116 30.80 36.99 -39.13
C ALA A 116 31.27 38.12 -40.05
N LYS A 117 30.50 38.42 -41.11
CA LYS A 117 30.79 39.54 -42.03
C LYS A 117 30.55 40.90 -41.39
N GLN A 118 29.61 41.02 -40.45
CA GLN A 118 29.36 42.24 -39.70
C GLN A 118 30.42 42.48 -38.61
N PHE A 119 30.97 41.41 -38.03
CA PHE A 119 31.91 41.46 -36.91
C PHE A 119 33.26 42.09 -37.29
N ASP A 120 33.76 41.77 -38.48
CA ASP A 120 34.93 42.43 -39.04
C ASP A 120 34.73 42.64 -40.55
N GLN A 121 34.25 43.83 -40.91
CA GLN A 121 33.97 44.21 -42.30
C GLN A 121 35.26 44.32 -43.14
N LYS A 122 36.43 44.45 -42.50
CA LYS A 122 37.72 44.58 -43.19
C LYS A 122 38.43 43.25 -43.38
N ASP A 123 38.26 42.29 -42.46
CA ASP A 123 38.78 40.92 -42.59
C ASP A 123 37.72 39.85 -42.25
N PRO A 124 36.98 39.36 -43.27
CA PRO A 124 35.93 38.35 -43.10
C PRO A 124 36.42 37.00 -42.55
N VAL A 125 37.71 36.67 -42.72
CA VAL A 125 38.29 35.39 -42.26
C VAL A 125 38.47 35.41 -40.75
N THR A 126 38.93 36.54 -40.23
CA THR A 126 39.10 36.76 -38.78
C THR A 126 37.74 36.83 -38.08
N GLY A 127 36.76 37.53 -38.65
CA GLY A 127 35.37 37.54 -38.14
C GLY A 127 34.75 36.13 -38.06
N LYS A 128 34.92 35.30 -39.10
CA LYS A 128 34.40 33.92 -39.11
C LYS A 128 35.08 33.03 -38.05
N ARG A 129 36.39 33.21 -37.80
CA ARG A 129 37.08 32.51 -36.71
C ARG A 129 36.56 32.91 -35.32
N LEU A 130 36.30 34.19 -35.10
CA LEU A 130 35.78 34.72 -33.84
C LEU A 130 34.38 34.20 -33.54
N ILE A 131 33.45 34.25 -34.52
CA ILE A 131 32.10 33.72 -34.37
C ILE A 131 32.13 32.20 -34.08
N ASN A 132 32.95 31.44 -34.79
CA ASN A 132 33.12 30.01 -34.51
C ASN A 132 33.63 29.76 -33.08
N LYS A 133 34.61 30.55 -32.62
CA LYS A 133 35.14 30.43 -31.25
C LYS A 133 34.09 30.76 -30.20
N LEU A 134 33.27 31.80 -30.42
CA LEU A 134 32.16 32.16 -29.54
C LEU A 134 31.11 31.06 -29.48
N ARG A 135 30.78 30.43 -30.61
CA ARG A 135 29.87 29.28 -30.65
C ARG A 135 30.41 28.12 -29.83
N THR A 136 31.66 27.72 -30.07
CA THR A 136 32.30 26.64 -29.31
C THR A 136 32.31 26.94 -27.81
N LEU A 137 32.64 28.16 -27.39
CA LEU A 137 32.63 28.54 -25.97
C LEU A 137 31.21 28.55 -25.37
N LYS A 138 30.20 28.90 -26.16
CA LYS A 138 28.80 28.87 -25.72
C LYS A 138 28.31 27.42 -25.54
N ASP A 139 28.66 26.55 -26.47
CA ASP A 139 28.34 25.12 -26.41
C ASP A 139 29.05 24.46 -25.21
N GLU A 140 30.35 24.73 -25.03
CA GLU A 140 31.13 24.27 -23.88
C GLU A 140 30.53 24.77 -22.54
N ASN A 141 30.10 26.03 -22.45
CA ASN A 141 29.44 26.54 -21.24
C ASN A 141 28.09 25.88 -20.97
N ALA A 142 27.31 25.58 -22.02
CA ALA A 142 26.05 24.87 -21.87
C ALA A 142 26.27 23.43 -21.37
N ASP A 143 27.28 22.74 -21.91
CA ASP A 143 27.67 21.40 -21.49
C ASP A 143 28.23 21.37 -20.06
N LEU A 144 29.02 22.37 -19.67
CA LEU A 144 29.47 22.55 -18.28
C LEU A 144 28.30 22.77 -17.32
N GLY A 145 27.33 23.61 -17.71
CA GLY A 145 26.12 23.81 -16.91
C GLY A 145 25.29 22.54 -16.76
N LYS A 146 25.18 21.74 -17.82
CA LYS A 146 24.47 20.46 -17.82
C LYS A 146 25.17 19.43 -16.94
N THR A 147 26.48 19.24 -17.10
CA THR A 147 27.27 18.29 -16.31
C THR A 147 27.33 18.67 -14.83
N GLN A 148 27.37 19.98 -14.51
CA GLN A 148 27.28 20.46 -13.14
C GLN A 148 25.90 20.17 -12.52
N ALA A 149 24.82 20.44 -13.27
CA ALA A 149 23.46 20.12 -12.83
C ALA A 149 23.27 18.61 -12.63
N GLU A 150 23.74 17.78 -13.57
CA GLU A 150 23.70 16.32 -13.48
C GLU A 150 24.51 15.79 -12.28
N GLY A 151 25.70 16.33 -12.02
CA GLY A 151 26.52 15.94 -10.88
C GLY A 151 25.86 16.23 -9.53
N THR A 152 25.23 17.40 -9.39
CA THR A 152 24.48 17.74 -8.17
C THR A 152 23.23 16.88 -8.00
N LEU A 153 22.51 16.61 -9.09
CA LEU A 153 21.34 15.74 -9.10
C LEU A 153 21.71 14.31 -8.67
N GLN A 154 22.78 13.75 -9.22
CA GLN A 154 23.23 12.39 -8.91
C GLN A 154 23.59 12.22 -7.43
N VAL A 155 24.23 13.23 -6.82
CA VAL A 155 24.54 13.22 -5.37
C VAL A 155 23.26 13.25 -4.53
N LEU A 156 22.27 14.06 -4.94
CA LEU A 156 20.97 14.13 -4.26
C LEU A 156 20.20 12.81 -4.38
N GLU A 157 20.17 12.20 -5.56
CA GLU A 157 19.53 10.90 -5.80
C GLU A 157 20.16 9.78 -4.98
N MET A 158 21.50 9.73 -4.92
CA MET A 158 22.21 8.78 -4.08
C MET A 158 21.87 8.96 -2.60
N ARG A 159 21.86 10.21 -2.11
CA ARG A 159 21.49 10.50 -0.72
C ARG A 159 20.04 10.13 -0.42
N LEU A 160 19.14 10.36 -1.37
CA LEU A 160 17.74 9.96 -1.29
C LEU A 160 17.59 8.44 -1.22
N GLY A 161 18.33 7.69 -2.03
CA GLY A 161 18.36 6.22 -1.97
C GLY A 161 18.86 5.67 -0.63
N ILE A 162 19.88 6.30 -0.03
CA ILE A 162 20.36 5.94 1.31
C ILE A 162 19.27 6.18 2.37
N LEU A 163 18.63 7.36 2.33
CA LEU A 163 17.56 7.71 3.27
C LEU A 163 16.36 6.78 3.15
N GLN A 164 15.97 6.38 1.94
CA GLN A 164 14.89 5.41 1.72
C GLN A 164 15.22 4.05 2.36
N LYS A 165 16.44 3.54 2.17
CA LYS A 165 16.89 2.29 2.81
C LYS A 165 16.85 2.40 4.34
N GLN A 166 17.33 3.52 4.90
CA GLN A 166 17.25 3.76 6.34
C GLN A 166 15.81 3.81 6.85
N ASN A 167 14.91 4.46 6.11
CA ASN A 167 13.48 4.52 6.45
C ASN A 167 12.85 3.12 6.44
N GLN A 168 13.20 2.29 5.45
CA GLN A 168 12.71 0.92 5.36
C GLN A 168 13.20 0.05 6.52
N LEU A 169 14.48 0.17 6.90
CA LEU A 169 15.04 -0.51 8.06
C LEU A 169 14.32 -0.10 9.36
N LEU A 170 14.07 1.20 9.55
CA LEU A 170 13.33 1.69 10.72
C LEU A 170 11.90 1.16 10.75
N ARG A 171 11.19 1.15 9.61
CA ARG A 171 9.84 0.57 9.51
C ARG A 171 9.81 -0.91 9.86
N ASN A 172 10.81 -1.67 9.41
CA ASN A 172 10.91 -3.09 9.73
C ASN A 172 11.14 -3.30 11.24
N LYS A 173 12.07 -2.55 11.84
CA LYS A 173 12.30 -2.59 13.29
C LYS A 173 11.06 -2.23 14.10
N CYS A 174 10.30 -1.21 13.68
CA CYS A 174 9.04 -0.87 14.34
C CYS A 174 8.03 -2.03 14.25
N LYS A 175 7.93 -2.71 13.11
CA LYS A 175 7.05 -3.89 12.98
C LYS A 175 7.48 -5.04 13.89
N GLU A 176 8.77 -5.35 13.93
CA GLU A 176 9.33 -6.36 14.82
C GLU A 176 9.05 -6.03 16.28
N GLN A 177 9.20 -4.76 16.69
CA GLN A 177 8.86 -4.32 18.04
C GLN A 177 7.37 -4.42 18.35
N ILE A 178 6.49 -4.08 17.41
CA ILE A 178 5.04 -4.23 17.59
C ILE A 178 4.68 -5.71 17.78
N GLN A 179 5.27 -6.61 16.99
CA GLN A 179 5.07 -8.05 17.15
C GLN A 179 5.57 -8.54 18.51
N PHE A 180 6.74 -8.07 18.95
CA PHE A 180 7.27 -8.40 20.26
C PHE A 180 6.33 -7.92 21.40
N MET A 181 5.77 -6.72 21.28
CA MET A 181 4.79 -6.22 22.25
C MET A 181 3.53 -7.09 22.29
N GLN A 182 3.03 -7.54 21.14
CA GLN A 182 1.87 -8.44 21.09
C GLN A 182 2.16 -9.77 21.79
N CYS A 183 3.33 -10.38 21.58
CA CYS A 183 3.73 -11.59 22.29
C CYS A 183 3.80 -11.35 23.81
N LEU A 184 4.34 -10.21 24.25
CA LEU A 184 4.38 -9.87 25.67
C LEU A 184 2.98 -9.68 26.27
N ASP A 185 2.04 -9.09 25.52
CA ASP A 185 0.66 -8.94 25.96
C ASP A 185 -0.03 -10.31 26.11
N GLU A 186 0.18 -11.22 25.16
CA GLU A 186 -0.33 -12.61 25.24
C GLU A 186 0.26 -13.39 26.43
N GLU A 187 1.56 -13.25 26.69
CA GLU A 187 2.21 -13.84 27.86
C GLU A 187 1.66 -13.26 29.17
N ASN A 188 1.44 -11.94 29.22
CA ASN A 188 0.84 -11.27 30.37
C ASN A 188 -0.59 -11.74 30.62
N GLU A 189 -1.43 -11.87 29.59
CA GLU A 189 -2.78 -12.42 29.71
C GLU A 189 -2.75 -13.85 30.26
N THR A 190 -1.83 -14.68 29.75
CA THR A 190 -1.66 -16.07 30.21
C THR A 190 -1.25 -16.14 31.68
N MET A 191 -0.30 -15.30 32.10
CA MET A 191 0.11 -15.19 33.50
C MET A 191 -1.02 -14.69 34.38
N GLN A 192 -1.78 -13.68 33.93
CA GLN A 192 -2.93 -13.14 34.66
C GLN A 192 -4.02 -14.19 34.86
N ASN A 193 -4.31 -14.99 33.83
CA ASN A 193 -5.25 -16.11 33.90
C ASN A 193 -4.80 -17.16 34.93
N SER A 194 -3.51 -17.51 34.92
CA SER A 194 -2.93 -18.46 35.87
C SER A 194 -3.00 -17.94 37.31
N LEU A 195 -2.75 -16.64 37.51
CA LEU A 195 -2.85 -15.98 38.81
C LEU A 195 -4.28 -15.99 39.33
N ASN A 196 -5.25 -15.68 38.46
CA ASN A 196 -6.68 -15.72 38.81
C ASN A 196 -7.13 -17.14 39.21
N GLN A 197 -6.70 -18.17 38.47
CA GLN A 197 -6.97 -19.57 38.82
C GLN A 197 -6.38 -19.93 40.19
N ARG A 198 -5.14 -19.54 40.47
CA ARG A 198 -4.47 -19.77 41.76
C ARG A 198 -5.20 -19.06 42.91
N ALA A 199 -5.64 -17.82 42.68
CA ALA A 199 -6.42 -17.06 43.65
C ALA A 199 -7.76 -17.74 43.97
N ALA A 200 -8.46 -18.25 42.95
CA ALA A 200 -9.71 -19.01 43.13
C ALA A 200 -9.48 -20.31 43.92
N GLN A 201 -8.41 -21.05 43.63
CA GLN A 201 -8.03 -22.25 44.40
C GLN A 201 -7.75 -21.92 45.87
N LEU A 202 -6.97 -20.86 46.13
CA LEU A 202 -6.70 -20.39 47.50
C LEU A 202 -7.98 -20.00 48.24
N GLN A 203 -8.92 -19.35 47.55
CA GLN A 203 -10.21 -18.98 48.14
C GLN A 203 -11.05 -20.23 48.47
N ALA A 204 -11.10 -21.21 47.58
CA ALA A 204 -11.81 -22.48 47.79
C ALA A 204 -11.24 -23.28 48.97
N GLU A 205 -9.91 -23.35 49.10
CA GLU A 205 -9.27 -24.02 50.24
C GLU A 205 -9.50 -23.27 51.55
N ARG A 206 -9.50 -21.92 51.53
CA ARG A 206 -9.86 -21.11 52.71
C ARG A 206 -11.30 -21.37 53.15
N THR A 207 -12.26 -21.43 52.22
CA THR A 207 -13.66 -21.75 52.57
C THR A 207 -13.77 -23.16 53.12
N ARG A 208 -13.07 -24.13 52.52
CA ARG A 208 -13.05 -25.52 52.99
C ARG A 208 -12.47 -25.65 54.40
N SER A 209 -11.38 -24.97 54.69
CA SER A 209 -10.78 -24.93 56.03
C SER A 209 -11.75 -24.36 57.05
N ALA A 210 -12.41 -23.23 56.74
CA ALA A 210 -13.41 -22.61 57.63
C ALA A 210 -14.63 -23.51 57.89
N ASP A 211 -15.10 -24.25 56.88
CA ASP A 211 -16.20 -25.20 57.03
C ASP A 211 -15.78 -26.40 57.91
N LEU A 212 -14.56 -26.91 57.74
CA LEU A 212 -14.02 -27.98 58.58
C LEU A 212 -13.86 -27.53 60.03
N GLU A 213 -13.35 -26.33 60.27
CA GLU A 213 -13.24 -25.73 61.61
C GLU A 213 -14.62 -25.60 62.28
N ARG A 214 -15.65 -25.16 61.53
CA ARG A 214 -17.03 -25.15 62.04
C ARG A 214 -17.53 -26.53 62.44
N ARG A 215 -17.38 -27.52 61.56
CA ARG A 215 -17.83 -28.90 61.82
C ARG A 215 -17.09 -29.52 63.01
N LEU A 216 -15.82 -29.19 63.18
CA LEU A 216 -15.02 -29.64 64.32
C LEU A 216 -15.54 -29.03 65.61
N ALA A 217 -15.84 -27.72 65.64
CA ALA A 217 -16.44 -27.05 66.78
C ALA A 217 -17.84 -27.60 67.14
N GLU A 218 -18.67 -27.90 66.14
CA GLU A 218 -19.97 -28.55 66.33
C GLU A 218 -19.81 -29.94 66.95
N ALA A 219 -18.89 -30.76 66.41
CA ALA A 219 -18.61 -32.09 66.92
C ALA A 219 -18.12 -32.06 68.38
N GLU A 220 -17.19 -31.15 68.71
CA GLU A 220 -16.71 -30.92 70.07
C GLU A 220 -17.83 -30.53 71.02
N ALA A 221 -18.76 -29.66 70.60
CA ALA A 221 -19.92 -29.28 71.38
C ALA A 221 -20.86 -30.47 71.66
N THR A 222 -21.14 -31.31 70.67
CA THR A 222 -21.92 -32.55 70.88
C THR A 222 -21.22 -33.54 71.82
N ILE A 223 -19.90 -33.70 71.72
CA ILE A 223 -19.15 -34.58 72.64
C ILE A 223 -19.24 -34.05 74.07
N ALA A 224 -19.16 -32.72 74.25
CA ALA A 224 -19.31 -32.08 75.56
C ALA A 224 -20.71 -32.27 76.15
N GLN A 225 -21.76 -32.30 75.32
CA GLN A 225 -23.14 -32.57 75.78
C GLN A 225 -23.39 -34.03 76.17
N LEU A 226 -22.62 -34.97 75.63
CA LEU A 226 -22.72 -36.42 75.90
C LEU A 226 -21.89 -36.88 77.12
N ARG A 227 -21.06 -36.00 77.69
CA ARG A 227 -20.24 -36.25 78.88
C ARG A 227 -20.90 -35.66 80.12
#